data_AF-A0A2U1RJ31-F1
#
_entry.id   AF-A0A2U1RJ31-F1
#
_cell.length_a   1.000
_cell.length_b   1.000
_cell.length_c   1.000
_cell.angle_alpha   90.00
_cell.angle_beta   90.00
_cell.angle_gamma   90.00
#
_symmetry.space_group_name_H-M   'P 1'
#
loop_
_entity.id
_entity.type
_entity.pdbx_description
1 polymer ?
#
loop_
_entity_poly.entity_id
_entity_poly.type
_entity_poly.pdbx_seq_one_letter_code
_entity_poly.pdbx_strand_id
1 'polypeptide(L)' 'MTRIEILEELKKLSAKERLEVIEVALHLLQEDLQVTERPLTSSERKRQLVAAAEALRPDYAEDDELTSFTVLDSQDVHA' A
#
# COMPACT_ATOMS: atom_id res chain seq x y z
N MET A 1 -20.19 20.35 18.13
CA MET A 1 -18.88 20.51 18.79
C MET A 1 -17.98 21.34 17.91
N THR A 2 -17.24 22.27 18.52
CA THR A 2 -16.21 23.05 17.83
C THR A 2 -14.88 22.30 17.85
N ARG A 3 -13.97 22.58 16.91
CA ARG A 3 -12.62 21.97 16.86
C ARG A 3 -11.86 22.12 18.18
N ILE A 4 -12.09 23.23 18.88
CA ILE A 4 -11.43 23.56 20.14
C ILE A 4 -11.94 22.64 21.26
N GLU A 5 -13.25 22.42 21.35
CA GLU A 5 -13.85 21.51 22.33
C GLU A 5 -13.31 20.08 22.19
N ILE A 6 -13.17 19.57 20.97
CA ILE A 6 -12.63 18.22 20.72
C ILE A 6 -11.20 18.08 21.24
N LEU A 7 -10.36 19.10 21.04
CA LEU A 7 -8.98 19.10 21.53
C LEU A 7 -8.92 19.19 23.06
N GLU A 8 -9.80 19.97 23.69
CA GLU A 8 -9.88 20.06 25.14
C GLU A 8 -10.34 18.74 25.78
N GLU A 9 -11.29 18.02 25.17
CA GLU A 9 -11.68 16.69 25.65
C GLU A 9 -10.55 15.66 25.48
N LEU A 10 -9.82 15.68 24.36
CA LEU A 10 -8.66 14.81 24.16
C LEU A 10 -7.55 15.06 25.18
N LYS A 11 -7.34 16.32 25.60
CA LYS A 11 -6.32 16.65 26.62
C LYS A 11 -6.63 16.08 28.00
N LYS A 12 -7.89 15.79 28.31
CA LYS A 12 -8.31 15.17 29.59
C LYS A 12 -7.96 13.69 29.68
N LEU A 13 -7.69 13.05 28.54
CA LEU A 13 -7.35 11.64 28.45
C LEU A 13 -5.85 11.40 28.72
N SER A 14 -5.54 10.20 29.20
CA SER A 14 -4.15 9.73 29.30
C SER A 14 -3.49 9.68 27.92
N ALA A 15 -2.15 9.58 27.89
CA ALA A 15 -1.43 9.45 26.62
C ALA A 15 -1.85 8.18 25.84
N LYS A 16 -2.14 7.08 26.55
CA LYS A 16 -2.58 5.81 25.97
C LYS A 16 -3.95 5.95 25.30
N GLU A 17 -4.93 6.49 26.02
CA GLU A 17 -6.28 6.70 25.50
C GLU A 17 -6.30 7.68 24.31
N ARG A 18 -5.42 8.71 24.33
CA ARG A 18 -5.26 9.60 23.18
C ARG A 18 -4.77 8.86 21.94
N LEU A 19 -3.81 7.94 22.09
CA LEU A 19 -3.32 7.13 20.97
C LEU A 19 -4.41 6.22 20.43
N GLU A 20 -5.18 5.55 21.30
CA GLU A 20 -6.30 4.70 20.91
C GLU A 20 -7.37 5.49 20.12
N VAL A 21 -7.71 6.70 20.56
CA VAL A 21 -8.67 7.55 19.84
C VAL A 21 -8.13 8.01 18.48
N ILE A 22 -6.84 8.33 18.39
CA ILE A 22 -6.21 8.71 17.12
C ILE A 22 -6.16 7.51 16.15
N GLU A 23 -5.87 6.32 16.65
CA GLU A 23 -5.84 5.08 15.86
C GLU A 23 -7.22 4.76 15.27
N VAL A 24 -8.27 4.85 16.07
CA VAL A 24 -9.65 4.67 15.58
C VAL A 24 -10.01 5.75 14.57
N ALA A 25 -9.67 7.01 14.82
CA ALA A 25 -9.92 8.10 13.88
C ALA A 25 -9.18 7.90 12.54
N LEU A 26 -7.95 7.38 12.58
CA LEU A 26 -7.18 7.03 11.39
C LEU A 26 -7.83 5.88 10.61
N HIS A 27 -8.31 4.85 11.30
CA HIS A 27 -9.03 3.75 10.65
C HIS A 27 -10.30 4.23 9.94
N LEU A 28 -11.10 5.09 10.58
CA LEU A 28 -12.30 5.66 9.96
C LEU A 28 -11.96 6.50 8.72
N LEU A 29 -10.88 7.29 8.78
CA LEU A 29 -10.41 8.05 7.61
C LEU A 29 -9.95 7.11 6.49
N GLN A 30 -9.27 6.01 6.81
CA GLN A 30 -8.87 5.02 5.82
C GLN A 30 -10.07 4.32 5.20
N GLU A 31 -11.10 4.00 5.99
CA GLU A 31 -12.35 3.44 5.47
C GLU A 31 -13.06 4.42 4.53
N ASP A 32 -13.17 5.69 4.91
CA ASP A 32 -13.75 6.74 4.05
C ASP A 32 -12.95 6.94 2.75
N LEU A 33 -11.61 6.87 2.85
CA LEU A 33 -10.73 6.90 1.68
C LEU A 33 -10.87 5.65 0.81
N GLN A 34 -11.03 4.46 1.39
CA GLN A 34 -11.27 3.22 0.62
C GLN A 34 -12.68 3.16 0.03
N VAL A 35 -13.67 3.83 0.63
CA VAL A 35 -14.99 4.01 0.01
C VAL A 35 -14.88 4.96 -1.19
N THR A 36 -13.96 5.92 -1.13
CA THR A 36 -13.67 6.86 -2.23
C THR A 36 -12.82 6.22 -3.33
N GLU A 37 -11.85 5.39 -2.95
CA GLU A 37 -11.04 4.55 -3.83
C GLU A 37 -11.76 3.22 -4.05
N ARG A 38 -12.74 3.23 -4.97
CA ARG A 38 -13.38 1.98 -5.42
C ARG A 38 -12.32 0.89 -5.61
N PRO A 39 -12.55 -0.34 -5.12
CA PRO A 39 -11.62 -1.43 -5.35
C PRO A 39 -11.36 -1.50 -6.85
N LEU A 40 -10.09 -1.31 -7.22
CA LEU A 40 -9.66 -1.27 -8.61
C LEU A 40 -10.28 -2.47 -9.33
N THR A 41 -10.96 -2.20 -10.43
CA THR A 41 -11.45 -3.27 -11.28
C THR A 41 -10.27 -4.15 -11.68
N SER A 42 -10.53 -5.42 -11.98
CA SER A 42 -9.46 -6.36 -12.36
C SER A 42 -8.59 -5.83 -13.52
N SER A 43 -9.14 -4.98 -14.39
CA SER A 43 -8.42 -4.32 -15.48
C SER A 43 -7.52 -3.18 -14.99
N GLU A 44 -7.97 -2.34 -14.06
CA GLU A 44 -7.17 -1.25 -13.48
C GLU A 44 -6.02 -1.79 -12.64
N ARG A 45 -6.26 -2.83 -11.83
CA ARG A 45 -5.20 -3.55 -11.10
C ARG A 45 -4.17 -4.12 -12.07
N LYS A 46 -4.61 -4.74 -13.18
CA LYS A 46 -3.69 -5.29 -14.20
C LYS A 46 -2.83 -4.19 -14.84
N ARG A 47 -3.41 -3.02 -15.14
CA ARG A 47 -2.65 -1.88 -15.68
C ARG A 47 -1.60 -1.35 -14.71
N GLN A 48 -1.94 -1.23 -13.43
CA GLN A 48 -0.98 -0.81 -12.40
C GLN A 48 0.17 -1.81 -12.24
N LEU A 49 -0.14 -3.12 -12.25
CA LEU A 49 0.89 -4.16 -12.18
C LEU A 49 1.82 -4.14 -13.39
N VAL A 50 1.29 -3.93 -14.60
CA VAL A 50 2.10 -3.78 -15.81
C VAL A 50 3.01 -2.54 -15.70
N ALA A 51 2.46 -1.39 -15.29
CA ALA A 51 3.25 -0.17 -15.12
C ALA A 51 4.35 -0.32 -14.07
N ALA A 52 4.07 -0.98 -12.94
CA ALA A 52 5.06 -1.27 -11.91
C ALA A 52 6.14 -2.23 -12.42
N ALA A 53 5.78 -3.27 -13.17
CA ALA A 53 6.73 -4.20 -13.77
C ALA A 53 7.63 -3.51 -14.82
N GLU A 54 7.08 -2.63 -15.64
CA GLU A 54 7.86 -1.84 -16.61
C GLU A 54 8.81 -0.86 -15.91
N ALA A 55 8.39 -0.25 -14.81
CA ALA A 55 9.23 0.66 -14.03
C ALA A 55 10.41 -0.03 -13.34
N LEU A 56 10.21 -1.27 -12.87
CA LEU A 56 11.25 -2.08 -12.23
C LEU A 56 12.16 -2.79 -13.25
N ARG A 57 11.74 -2.95 -14.50
CA ARG A 57 12.50 -3.62 -15.56
C ARG A 57 13.98 -3.18 -15.69
N PRO A 58 14.36 -1.89 -15.65
CA PRO A 58 15.76 -1.50 -15.72
C PRO A 58 16.58 -2.01 -14.52
N ASP A 59 16.01 -2.04 -13.32
CA ASP A 59 16.68 -2.51 -12.11
C ASP A 59 17.06 -4.01 -12.21
N TYR A 60 16.26 -4.80 -12.94
CA TYR A 60 16.56 -6.20 -13.24
C TYR A 60 17.41 -6.41 -14.50
N ALA A 61 17.55 -5.38 -15.36
CA ALA A 61 18.29 -5.50 -16.62
C ALA A 61 19.77 -5.13 -16.47
N GLU A 62 20.12 -4.27 -15.51
CA GLU A 62 21.50 -3.83 -15.27
C GLU A 62 22.24 -4.71 -14.24
N ASP A 63 21.53 -5.54 -13.49
CA ASP A 63 22.09 -6.41 -12.44
C ASP A 63 21.85 -7.90 -12.72
N ASP A 64 22.84 -8.55 -13.35
CA ASP A 64 22.84 -9.99 -13.69
C ASP A 64 22.78 -10.88 -12.42
N GLU A 65 23.15 -10.37 -11.24
CA GLU A 65 23.00 -11.08 -9.96
C GLU A 65 21.52 -11.25 -9.55
N LEU A 66 20.65 -10.31 -9.95
CA LEU A 66 19.21 -10.35 -9.67
C LEU A 66 18.40 -11.22 -10.64
N THR A 67 19.02 -11.69 -11.73
CA THR A 67 18.38 -12.57 -12.73
C THR A 67 19.06 -13.92 -12.89
N SER A 68 20.14 -14.19 -12.15
CA SER A 68 20.93 -15.43 -12.28
C SER A 68 20.12 -16.71 -11.99
N PHE A 69 19.08 -16.62 -11.15
CA PHE A 69 18.18 -17.75 -10.88
C PHE A 69 17.21 -18.04 -12.05
N THR A 70 16.94 -17.06 -12.91
CA THR A 70 16.07 -17.25 -14.09
C THR A 70 16.83 -17.84 -15.29
N VAL A 71 18.15 -17.71 -15.32
CA VAL A 71 19.02 -18.29 -16.36
C VAL A 71 19.00 -19.83 -16.28
N LEU A 72 18.87 -20.40 -15.08
CA LEU A 72 18.77 -21.85 -14.86
C LEU A 72 17.41 -22.46 -15.27
N ASP A 73 16.35 -21.66 -15.37
CA ASP A 73 15.01 -22.10 -15.78
C ASP A 73 14.82 -22.14 -17.32
N SER A 74 15.88 -21.83 -18.08
CA SER A 74 15.91 -22.05 -19.54
C SER A 74 16.09 -23.53 -19.93
N GLN A 75 15.53 -24.46 -19.14
CA GLN A 75 15.39 -25.83 -19.61
C GLN A 75 14.42 -25.84 -20.79
N ASP A 76 14.91 -26.28 -21.95
CA ASP A 76 14.09 -26.64 -23.09
C ASP A 76 12.99 -27.61 -22.66
N VAL A 77 11.77 -27.10 -22.46
CA VAL A 77 10.56 -27.91 -22.44
C VAL A 77 10.24 -28.32 -23.88
N HIS A 78 11.07 -29.19 -24.45
CA HIS A 78 10.72 -29.99 -25.60
C HIS A 78 10.03 -31.27 -25.11
N ALA A 79 8.71 -31.30 -25.23
CA ALA A 79 7.87 -32.50 -25.18
C ALA A 79 7.18 -32.67 -26.53
#